data_AF-G5QEB2-F1
#
_entry.id   AF-G5QEB2-F1
#
_cell.length_a   1.000
_cell.length_b   1.000
_cell.length_c   1.000
_cell.angle_alpha   90.00
_cell.angle_beta   90.00
_cell.angle_gamma   90.00
#
_symmetry.space_group_name_H-M   'P 1'
#
loop_
_entity.id
_entity.type
_entity.pdbx_description
1 polymer ?
#
loop_
_entity_poly.entity_id
_entity_poly.type
_entity_poly.pdbx_seq_one_letter_code
_entity_poly.pdbx_strand_id
1 'polypeptide(L)'
;MSPISCHSSAAPAMKKIFSVSDFIAFGERYGIDYRFPALPQYTQSSPVLHGDIEEIALPGGICITRSDVHVLQPYETTSRHSSPLYMLVVLEGNVALAVNEQTFLLSAGMAFCSQLSEQQTIRAHHGADSKLRTLSLGMYPDGGWRERLPVSLADEWENSAASARVWQVPEFLLSGLRYAQQPGPHAASRQLMLEGIMLQLLGYALNLCQPATQKRALPVTGEYQRLELIRRLLEQTPEKAYTLNELARRAAMSPSSLRCKFRHAYGCTVFDYLRDCRLARARVVI
;
A
#
# COMPACT_ATOMS: atom_id res chain seq x y z
N MET A 1 -23.76 -9.29 -32.45
CA MET A 1 -22.71 -9.24 -31.40
C MET A 1 -23.44 -9.25 -30.07
N SER A 2 -23.45 -10.39 -29.40
CA SER A 2 -24.22 -10.60 -28.16
C SER A 2 -23.38 -10.23 -26.94
N PRO A 3 -23.95 -9.57 -25.92
CA PRO A 3 -23.25 -9.30 -24.68
C PRO A 3 -23.10 -10.60 -23.87
N ILE A 4 -21.89 -10.85 -23.35
CA ILE A 4 -21.59 -11.99 -22.49
C ILE A 4 -22.16 -11.70 -21.10
N SER A 5 -23.18 -12.46 -20.72
CA SER A 5 -23.81 -12.46 -19.40
C SER A 5 -22.86 -13.05 -18.35
N CYS A 6 -22.48 -12.25 -17.35
CA CYS A 6 -21.76 -12.73 -16.17
C CYS A 6 -22.75 -13.29 -15.13
N HIS A 7 -22.91 -14.61 -15.10
CA HIS A 7 -23.56 -15.29 -13.97
C HIS A 7 -22.56 -15.40 -12.81
N SER A 8 -22.86 -14.73 -11.69
CA SER A 8 -22.11 -14.85 -10.44
C SER A 8 -22.80 -15.86 -9.52
N SER A 9 -22.20 -17.04 -9.36
CA SER A 9 -22.56 -18.02 -8.32
C SER A 9 -21.60 -17.81 -7.14
N ALA A 10 -22.14 -17.39 -6.00
CA ALA A 10 -21.38 -17.14 -4.78
C ALA A 10 -21.06 -18.47 -4.06
N ALA A 11 -20.02 -19.16 -4.54
CA ALA A 11 -19.29 -20.12 -3.71
C ALA A 11 -18.31 -19.36 -2.79
N PRO A 12 -18.01 -19.84 -1.57
CA PRO A 12 -16.96 -19.23 -0.75
C PRO A 12 -15.66 -19.21 -1.56
N ALA A 13 -15.03 -18.04 -1.66
CA ALA A 13 -13.81 -17.87 -2.43
C ALA A 13 -12.71 -18.77 -1.86
N MET A 14 -12.46 -19.91 -2.51
CA MET A 14 -11.33 -20.78 -2.21
C MET A 14 -10.06 -19.95 -2.39
N LYS A 15 -9.24 -19.85 -1.34
CA LYS A 15 -7.92 -19.22 -1.45
C LYS A 15 -7.13 -19.95 -2.52
N LYS A 16 -6.63 -19.18 -3.50
CA LYS A 16 -5.91 -19.68 -4.66
C LYS A 16 -4.42 -19.53 -4.44
N ILE A 17 -3.66 -20.47 -4.98
CA ILE A 17 -2.21 -20.32 -5.14
C ILE A 17 -2.01 -19.66 -6.50
N PHE A 18 -1.27 -18.55 -6.51
CA PHE A 18 -0.86 -17.83 -7.70
C PHE A 18 0.60 -18.15 -7.99
N SER A 19 0.85 -18.62 -9.21
CA SER A 19 2.19 -18.99 -9.68
C SER A 19 2.83 -17.87 -10.49
N VAL A 20 4.09 -18.07 -10.90
CA VAL A 20 4.79 -17.12 -11.77
C VAL A 20 4.03 -16.84 -13.08
N SER A 21 3.39 -17.84 -13.69
CA SER A 21 2.56 -17.60 -14.89
C SER A 21 1.40 -16.65 -14.63
N ASP A 22 0.77 -16.72 -13.46
CA ASP A 22 -0.31 -15.81 -13.10
C ASP A 22 0.22 -14.38 -12.98
N PHE A 23 1.38 -14.21 -12.35
CA PHE A 23 2.04 -12.91 -12.22
C PHE A 23 2.45 -12.33 -13.57
N ILE A 24 2.96 -13.14 -14.50
CA ILE A 24 3.25 -12.69 -15.87
C ILE A 24 1.96 -12.23 -16.56
N ALA A 25 0.87 -12.99 -16.44
CA ALA A 25 -0.42 -12.62 -17.01
C ALA A 25 -0.99 -11.32 -16.39
N PHE A 26 -0.86 -11.13 -15.08
CA PHE A 26 -1.19 -9.87 -14.41
C PHE A 26 -0.30 -8.73 -14.91
N GLY A 27 0.99 -9.01 -15.12
CA GLY A 27 1.96 -8.03 -15.58
C GLY A 27 1.64 -7.48 -16.95
N GLU A 28 1.22 -8.34 -17.88
CA GLU A 28 0.76 -7.93 -19.21
C GLU A 28 -0.55 -7.15 -19.16
N ARG A 29 -1.50 -7.57 -18.31
CA ARG A 29 -2.81 -6.93 -18.23
C ARG A 29 -2.76 -5.55 -17.55
N TYR A 30 -1.99 -5.41 -16.48
CA TYR A 30 -1.95 -4.20 -15.66
C TYR A 30 -0.72 -3.33 -15.93
N GLY A 31 0.18 -3.79 -16.80
CA GLY A 31 1.44 -3.11 -17.05
C GLY A 31 2.27 -3.04 -15.78
N ILE A 32 2.56 -4.20 -15.20
CA ILE A 32 3.45 -4.33 -14.05
C ILE A 32 4.55 -5.30 -14.46
N ASP A 33 5.80 -4.92 -14.28
CA ASP A 33 6.92 -5.85 -14.38
C ASP A 33 7.10 -6.55 -13.03
N TYR A 34 7.17 -7.88 -13.07
CA TYR A 34 7.32 -8.71 -11.88
C TYR A 34 8.66 -9.42 -11.91
N ARG A 35 9.41 -9.33 -10.81
CA ARG A 35 10.71 -10.00 -10.65
C ARG A 35 10.70 -10.88 -9.41
N PHE A 36 11.34 -12.05 -9.51
CA PHE A 36 11.37 -13.07 -8.45
C PHE A 36 12.82 -13.33 -7.99
N PRO A 37 13.41 -12.45 -7.16
CA PRO A 37 14.84 -12.50 -6.85
C PRO A 37 15.29 -13.79 -6.14
N ALA A 38 14.42 -14.40 -5.34
CA ALA A 38 14.73 -15.66 -4.67
C ALA A 38 14.51 -16.92 -5.54
N LEU A 39 14.03 -16.75 -6.78
CA LEU A 39 13.79 -17.85 -7.71
C LEU A 39 14.60 -17.65 -9.00
N PRO A 40 15.93 -17.81 -8.99
CA PRO A 40 16.77 -17.58 -10.17
C PRO A 40 16.47 -18.53 -11.34
N GLN A 41 15.82 -19.68 -11.09
CA GLN A 41 15.39 -20.66 -12.09
C GLN A 41 13.93 -21.11 -11.80
N TYR A 42 12.97 -20.18 -11.77
CA TYR A 42 11.57 -20.55 -11.61
C TYR A 42 11.01 -21.29 -12.83
N THR A 43 10.04 -22.16 -12.58
CA THR A 43 9.10 -22.64 -13.59
C THR A 43 7.84 -21.76 -13.59
N GLN A 44 7.06 -21.79 -14.67
CA GLN A 44 5.77 -21.10 -14.74
C GLN A 44 4.80 -21.51 -13.62
N SER A 45 4.91 -22.74 -13.12
CA SER A 45 4.10 -23.28 -12.03
C SER A 45 4.63 -22.99 -10.62
N SER A 46 5.79 -22.32 -10.50
CA SER A 46 6.38 -22.02 -9.18
C SER A 46 5.43 -21.13 -8.37
N PRO A 47 5.03 -21.53 -7.15
CA PRO A 47 4.06 -20.78 -6.35
C PRO A 47 4.71 -19.53 -5.74
N VAL A 48 4.06 -18.38 -5.87
CA VAL A 48 4.56 -17.10 -5.37
C VAL A 48 3.71 -16.56 -4.24
N LEU A 49 2.39 -16.73 -4.33
CA LEU A 49 1.45 -16.07 -3.44
C LEU A 49 0.23 -16.97 -3.20
N HIS A 50 -0.32 -16.96 -1.99
CA HIS A 50 -1.51 -17.73 -1.63
C HIS A 50 -2.55 -16.83 -0.99
N GLY A 51 -3.77 -16.79 -1.53
CA GLY A 51 -4.82 -15.94 -0.98
C GLY A 51 -5.95 -15.66 -1.94
N ASP A 52 -6.56 -14.50 -1.77
CA ASP A 52 -7.65 -14.01 -2.60
C ASP A 52 -7.29 -12.64 -3.19
N ILE A 53 -7.46 -12.53 -4.50
CA ILE A 53 -7.34 -11.28 -5.24
C ILE A 53 -8.65 -11.09 -5.99
N GLU A 54 -9.29 -9.96 -5.75
CA GLU A 54 -10.56 -9.59 -6.37
C GLU A 54 -10.41 -8.25 -7.06
N GLU A 55 -10.98 -8.16 -8.26
CA GLU A 55 -11.00 -6.93 -9.05
C GLU A 55 -12.42 -6.46 -9.24
N ILE A 56 -12.61 -5.17 -9.07
CA ILE A 56 -13.91 -4.52 -9.14
C ILE A 56 -13.74 -3.31 -10.05
N ALA A 57 -14.34 -3.39 -11.23
CA ALA A 57 -14.47 -2.25 -12.12
C ALA A 57 -15.62 -1.36 -11.62
N LEU A 58 -15.30 -0.08 -11.39
CA LEU A 58 -16.28 0.94 -11.04
C LEU A 58 -16.57 1.84 -12.24
N PRO A 59 -17.73 2.52 -12.24
CA PRO A 59 -17.98 3.61 -13.19
C PRO A 59 -16.83 4.63 -13.18
N GLY A 60 -16.62 5.31 -14.31
CA GLY A 60 -15.57 6.34 -14.40
C GLY A 60 -14.18 5.82 -14.77
N GLY A 61 -14.02 4.53 -15.08
CA GLY A 61 -12.72 3.95 -15.47
C GLY A 61 -11.80 3.66 -14.28
N ILE A 62 -12.39 3.60 -13.09
CA ILE A 62 -11.70 3.25 -11.84
C ILE A 62 -11.69 1.73 -11.71
N CYS A 63 -10.51 1.18 -11.44
CA CYS A 63 -10.32 -0.23 -11.09
C CYS A 63 -9.89 -0.33 -9.63
N ILE A 64 -10.61 -1.13 -8.87
CA ILE A 64 -10.22 -1.50 -7.51
C ILE A 64 -9.66 -2.92 -7.54
N THR A 65 -8.52 -3.11 -6.90
CA THR A 65 -7.96 -4.44 -6.64
C THR A 65 -7.87 -4.65 -5.14
N ARG A 66 -8.63 -5.61 -4.63
CA ARG A 66 -8.53 -6.10 -3.26
C ARG A 66 -7.57 -7.28 -3.23
N SER A 67 -6.66 -7.28 -2.28
CA SER A 67 -5.72 -8.37 -2.05
C SER A 67 -5.76 -8.77 -0.58
N ASP A 68 -6.01 -10.05 -0.28
CA ASP A 68 -5.81 -10.69 1.03
C ASP A 68 -4.96 -11.95 0.84
N VAL A 69 -3.67 -11.78 1.05
CA VAL A 69 -2.66 -12.69 0.51
C VAL A 69 -1.55 -12.97 1.49
N HIS A 70 -0.94 -14.14 1.33
CA HIS A 70 0.29 -14.55 1.99
C HIS A 70 1.36 -14.75 0.93
N VAL A 71 2.46 -14.02 1.05
CA VAL A 71 3.59 -14.09 0.11
C VAL A 71 4.41 -15.33 0.44
N LEU A 72 4.47 -16.29 -0.48
CA LEU A 72 5.23 -17.53 -0.32
C LEU A 72 6.68 -17.36 -0.78
N GLN A 73 6.89 -16.57 -1.84
CA GLN A 73 8.21 -16.28 -2.39
C GLN A 73 8.34 -14.77 -2.57
N PRO A 74 9.48 -14.17 -2.22
CA PRO A 74 9.65 -12.74 -2.32
C PRO A 74 9.64 -12.32 -3.79
N TYR A 75 8.97 -11.20 -4.07
CA TYR A 75 8.87 -10.65 -5.41
C TYR A 75 8.92 -9.13 -5.38
N GLU A 76 9.31 -8.56 -6.50
CA GLU A 76 9.35 -7.13 -6.74
C GLU A 76 8.36 -6.77 -7.86
N THR A 77 7.77 -5.59 -7.75
CA THR A 77 6.90 -5.02 -8.79
C THR A 77 7.48 -3.71 -9.28
N THR A 78 7.33 -3.43 -10.57
CA THR A 78 7.61 -2.11 -11.16
C THR A 78 6.46 -1.71 -12.08
N SER A 79 5.84 -0.56 -11.85
CA SER A 79 4.77 -0.07 -12.73
C SER A 79 5.32 0.30 -14.11
N ARG A 80 4.65 -0.16 -15.18
CA ARG A 80 4.92 0.17 -16.59
C ARG A 80 3.84 1.05 -17.19
N HIS A 81 2.57 0.83 -16.84
CA HIS A 81 1.48 1.66 -17.36
C HIS A 81 1.39 3.00 -16.62
N SER A 82 1.02 4.04 -17.37
CA SER A 82 0.66 5.32 -16.79
C SER A 82 -0.71 5.20 -16.11
N SER A 83 -0.86 5.96 -15.03
CA SER A 83 -2.11 6.07 -14.32
C SER A 83 -2.21 7.49 -13.77
N PRO A 84 -3.27 8.25 -14.12
CA PRO A 84 -3.52 9.57 -13.55
C PRO A 84 -3.62 9.53 -12.02
N LEU A 85 -4.04 8.39 -11.48
CA LEU A 85 -4.02 8.11 -10.05
C LEU A 85 -3.79 6.64 -9.79
N TYR A 86 -2.78 6.39 -8.98
CA TYR A 86 -2.67 5.18 -8.20
C TYR A 86 -2.80 5.52 -6.72
N MET A 87 -3.68 4.80 -6.02
CA MET A 87 -3.80 4.84 -4.57
C MET A 87 -3.64 3.43 -4.01
N LEU A 88 -2.89 3.29 -2.92
CA LEU A 88 -2.75 2.05 -2.16
C LEU A 88 -3.17 2.30 -0.71
N VAL A 89 -4.09 1.50 -0.19
CA VAL A 89 -4.45 1.46 1.23
C VAL A 89 -3.98 0.13 1.82
N VAL A 90 -3.20 0.20 2.90
CA VAL A 90 -2.76 -0.99 3.63
C VAL A 90 -3.70 -1.22 4.81
N LEU A 91 -4.35 -2.38 4.84
CA LEU A 91 -5.31 -2.77 5.87
C LEU A 91 -4.69 -3.77 6.86
N GLU A 92 -3.74 -4.57 6.39
CA GLU A 92 -2.93 -5.47 7.20
C GLU A 92 -1.53 -5.61 6.57
N GLY A 93 -0.51 -5.73 7.43
CA GLY A 93 0.88 -5.88 7.02
C GLY A 93 1.59 -4.55 6.74
N ASN A 94 2.72 -4.64 6.04
CA ASN A 94 3.55 -3.49 5.69
C ASN A 94 3.97 -3.57 4.22
N VAL A 95 4.00 -2.43 3.53
CA VAL A 95 4.42 -2.32 2.13
C VAL A 95 5.47 -1.23 2.01
N ALA A 96 6.61 -1.57 1.40
CA ALA A 96 7.62 -0.59 1.02
C ALA A 96 7.44 -0.25 -0.46
N LEU A 97 7.20 1.02 -0.75
CA LEU A 97 7.12 1.57 -2.10
C LEU A 97 8.33 2.47 -2.35
N ALA A 98 8.89 2.43 -3.54
CA ALA A 98 9.87 3.39 -4.01
C ALA A 98 9.30 4.10 -5.24
N VAL A 99 9.20 5.42 -5.18
CA VAL A 99 8.83 6.28 -6.30
C VAL A 99 10.08 7.10 -6.63
N ASN A 100 10.66 6.88 -7.81
CA ASN A 100 11.94 7.47 -8.19
C ASN A 100 13.02 7.16 -7.11
N GLU A 101 13.63 8.20 -6.53
CA GLU A 101 14.64 8.12 -5.46
C GLU A 101 14.07 8.12 -4.03
N GLN A 102 12.74 8.24 -3.88
CA GLN A 102 12.09 8.33 -2.58
C GLN A 102 11.46 7.00 -2.17
N THR A 103 11.69 6.58 -0.94
CA THR A 103 11.07 5.38 -0.35
C THR A 103 9.98 5.77 0.64
N PHE A 104 8.83 5.11 0.52
CA PHE A 104 7.66 5.25 1.37
C PHE A 104 7.37 3.91 2.03
N LEU A 105 7.27 3.91 3.37
CA LEU A 105 6.89 2.73 4.13
C LEU A 105 5.46 2.89 4.63
N LEU A 106 4.58 1.99 4.23
CA LEU A 106 3.20 1.95 4.65
C LEU A 106 2.98 0.80 5.62
N SER A 107 2.29 1.09 6.72
CA SER A 107 1.73 0.08 7.62
C SER A 107 0.21 0.06 7.53
N ALA A 108 -0.41 -0.93 8.18
CA ALA A 108 -1.86 -0.96 8.36
C ALA A 108 -2.43 0.40 8.82
N GLY A 109 -3.50 0.85 8.16
CA GLY A 109 -4.15 2.14 8.40
C GLY A 109 -3.63 3.29 7.53
N MET A 110 -2.52 3.09 6.80
CA MET A 110 -1.95 4.11 5.92
C MET A 110 -2.44 3.98 4.49
N ALA A 111 -2.48 5.12 3.80
CA ALA A 111 -2.69 5.19 2.38
C ALA A 111 -1.55 5.95 1.69
N PHE A 112 -1.33 5.60 0.44
CA PHE A 112 -0.39 6.24 -0.47
C PHE A 112 -1.14 6.65 -1.74
N CYS A 113 -0.77 7.78 -2.33
CA CYS A 113 -1.23 8.22 -3.65
C CYS A 113 -0.07 8.80 -4.45
N SER A 114 -0.06 8.50 -5.74
CA SER A 114 0.81 9.12 -6.73
C SER A 114 0.18 8.98 -8.11
N GLN A 115 0.54 9.86 -9.01
CA GLN A 115 0.46 9.61 -10.45
C GLN A 115 1.53 8.57 -10.83
N LEU A 116 1.21 7.73 -11.83
CA LEU A 116 2.17 6.85 -12.50
C LEU A 116 2.40 7.34 -13.92
N SER A 117 3.66 7.38 -14.33
CA SER A 117 4.07 7.71 -15.69
C SER A 117 5.41 7.05 -16.00
N GLU A 118 5.89 7.16 -17.23
CA GLU A 118 7.25 6.72 -17.58
C GLU A 118 8.34 7.41 -16.73
N GLN A 119 8.08 8.64 -16.28
CA GLN A 119 8.98 9.45 -15.45
C GLN A 119 8.76 9.23 -13.94
N GLN A 120 7.68 8.55 -13.57
CA GLN A 120 7.27 8.35 -12.19
C GLN A 120 6.76 6.93 -12.01
N THR A 121 7.73 6.02 -11.87
CA THR A 121 7.46 4.59 -11.68
C THR A 121 7.41 4.26 -10.19
N ILE A 122 6.49 3.37 -9.82
CA ILE A 122 6.43 2.77 -8.50
C ILE A 122 7.10 1.41 -8.55
N ARG A 123 8.03 1.22 -7.63
CA ARG A 123 8.58 -0.09 -7.30
C ARG A 123 8.10 -0.54 -5.94
N ALA A 124 7.76 -1.80 -5.78
CA ALA A 124 7.47 -2.38 -4.47
C ALA A 124 8.27 -3.66 -4.28
N HIS A 125 8.65 -3.94 -3.03
CA HIS A 125 9.25 -5.20 -2.64
C HIS A 125 8.36 -5.88 -1.60
N HIS A 126 8.04 -7.14 -1.88
CA HIS A 126 7.22 -8.00 -1.03
C HIS A 126 8.09 -9.14 -0.50
N GLY A 127 8.32 -9.14 0.82
CA GLY A 127 9.12 -10.17 1.48
C GLY A 127 8.38 -11.51 1.61
N ALA A 128 9.14 -12.60 1.70
CA ALA A 128 8.60 -13.93 1.98
C ALA A 128 7.89 -13.98 3.34
N ASP A 129 6.91 -14.87 3.46
CA ASP A 129 6.09 -15.11 4.65
C ASP A 129 5.40 -13.85 5.21
N SER A 130 5.17 -12.86 4.35
CA SER A 130 4.43 -11.66 4.70
C SER A 130 2.95 -11.86 4.42
N LYS A 131 2.12 -11.53 5.40
CA LYS A 131 0.67 -11.41 5.22
C LYS A 131 0.33 -9.98 4.87
N LEU A 132 -0.35 -9.79 3.74
CA LEU A 132 -0.71 -8.49 3.22
C LEU A 132 -2.20 -8.46 2.94
N ARG A 133 -2.87 -7.44 3.49
CA ARG A 133 -4.21 -7.08 3.06
C ARG A 133 -4.19 -5.64 2.57
N THR A 134 -4.46 -5.47 1.29
CA THR A 134 -4.41 -4.16 0.65
C THR A 134 -5.63 -3.92 -0.23
N LEU A 135 -5.91 -2.64 -0.44
CA LEU A 135 -6.82 -2.18 -1.45
C LEU A 135 -6.07 -1.19 -2.32
N SER A 136 -5.92 -1.47 -3.61
CA SER A 136 -5.37 -0.51 -4.55
C SER A 136 -6.47 -0.01 -5.47
N LEU A 137 -6.35 1.26 -5.84
CA LEU A 137 -7.18 1.92 -6.82
C LEU A 137 -6.27 2.44 -7.93
N GLY A 138 -6.63 2.12 -9.16
CA GLY A 138 -5.96 2.62 -10.35
C GLY A 138 -6.98 3.21 -11.32
N MET A 139 -6.59 4.25 -12.04
CA MET A 139 -7.37 4.81 -13.15
C MET A 139 -6.65 4.55 -14.45
N TYR A 140 -7.37 4.07 -15.47
CA TYR A 140 -6.80 3.90 -16.80
C TYR A 140 -6.85 5.23 -17.57
N PRO A 141 -5.74 5.67 -18.18
CA PRO A 141 -5.69 6.94 -18.93
C PRO A 141 -6.73 6.98 -20.06
N ASP A 142 -6.88 5.86 -20.78
CA ASP A 142 -7.80 5.72 -21.92
C ASP A 142 -9.27 5.53 -21.49
N GLY A 143 -9.55 5.50 -20.18
CA GLY A 143 -10.87 5.23 -19.62
C GLY A 143 -11.87 6.37 -19.73
N GLY A 144 -11.49 7.50 -20.35
CA GLY A 144 -12.31 8.70 -20.44
C GLY A 144 -12.61 9.33 -19.08
N TRP A 145 -11.65 9.23 -18.14
CA TRP A 145 -11.83 9.67 -16.76
C TRP A 145 -11.91 11.20 -16.67
N ARG A 146 -11.14 11.91 -17.51
CA ARG A 146 -11.05 13.37 -17.51
C ARG A 146 -12.36 14.00 -17.99
N GLU A 147 -13.05 13.36 -18.93
CA GLU A 147 -14.34 13.80 -19.47
C GLU A 147 -15.51 13.55 -18.49
N ARG A 148 -15.32 12.67 -17.51
CA ARG A 148 -16.35 12.31 -16.52
C ARG A 148 -16.22 13.08 -15.21
N LEU A 149 -15.10 13.75 -14.98
CA LEU A 149 -14.89 14.62 -13.83
C LEU A 149 -15.14 16.08 -14.22
N PRO A 150 -15.62 16.92 -13.28
CA PRO A 150 -15.57 18.36 -13.47
C PRO A 150 -14.13 18.81 -13.74
N VAL A 151 -13.93 19.71 -14.72
CA VAL A 151 -12.60 20.18 -15.16
C VAL A 151 -11.75 20.67 -13.99
N SER A 152 -12.33 21.45 -13.07
CA SER A 152 -11.62 21.96 -11.89
C SER A 152 -11.10 20.84 -10.98
N LEU A 153 -11.84 19.74 -10.85
CA LEU A 153 -11.43 18.60 -10.04
C LEU A 153 -10.33 17.79 -10.75
N ALA A 154 -10.42 17.63 -12.07
CA ALA A 154 -9.40 16.95 -12.86
C ALA A 154 -8.05 17.70 -12.79
N ASP A 155 -8.06 19.03 -12.89
CA ASP A 155 -6.84 19.84 -12.83
C ASP A 155 -6.24 19.88 -11.41
N GLU A 156 -7.07 20.04 -10.37
CA GLU A 156 -6.60 19.93 -8.97
C GLU A 156 -5.97 18.57 -8.70
N TRP A 157 -6.56 17.54 -9.29
CA TRP A 157 -6.10 16.18 -9.15
C TRP A 157 -4.77 15.92 -9.85
N GLU A 158 -4.60 16.32 -11.11
CA GLU A 158 -3.33 16.14 -11.83
C GLU A 158 -2.19 16.86 -11.12
N ASN A 159 -2.44 18.10 -10.68
CA ASN A 159 -1.46 18.88 -9.92
C ASN A 159 -1.16 18.27 -8.55
N SER A 160 -2.18 17.71 -7.90
CA SER A 160 -2.01 17.00 -6.64
C SER A 160 -1.22 15.71 -6.83
N ALA A 161 -1.67 14.79 -7.69
CA ALA A 161 -1.12 13.45 -7.84
C ALA A 161 0.33 13.43 -8.35
N ALA A 162 0.83 14.52 -8.95
CA ALA A 162 2.21 14.67 -9.38
C ALA A 162 3.24 14.37 -8.26
N SER A 163 2.90 14.63 -6.99
CA SER A 163 3.76 14.26 -5.86
C SER A 163 3.24 13.03 -5.15
N ALA A 164 4.10 12.03 -4.98
CA ALA A 164 3.85 10.88 -4.13
C ALA A 164 3.63 11.30 -2.67
N ARG A 165 2.55 10.83 -2.04
CA ARG A 165 2.20 11.17 -0.65
C ARG A 165 1.76 9.94 0.12
N VAL A 166 1.98 10.00 1.43
CA VAL A 166 1.46 9.03 2.42
C VAL A 166 0.69 9.78 3.49
N TRP A 167 -0.44 9.22 3.90
CA TRP A 167 -1.25 9.76 5.00
C TRP A 167 -1.92 8.66 5.80
N GLN A 168 -2.39 9.03 6.99
CA GLN A 168 -3.21 8.16 7.82
C GLN A 168 -4.65 8.22 7.34
N VAL A 169 -5.25 7.04 7.10
CA VAL A 169 -6.65 6.97 6.72
C VAL A 169 -7.52 7.24 7.96
N PRO A 170 -8.46 8.20 7.90
CA PRO A 170 -9.40 8.43 8.98
C PRO A 170 -10.16 7.15 9.39
N GLU A 171 -10.37 6.95 10.70
CA GLU A 171 -10.96 5.70 11.22
C GLU A 171 -12.37 5.42 10.67
N PHE A 172 -13.14 6.47 10.36
CA PHE A 172 -14.47 6.30 9.76
C PHE A 172 -14.39 5.68 8.35
N LEU A 173 -13.35 6.01 7.57
CA LEU A 173 -13.09 5.40 6.26
C LEU A 173 -12.54 3.99 6.42
N LEU A 174 -11.59 3.78 7.34
CA LEU A 174 -11.07 2.44 7.63
C LEU A 174 -12.16 1.47 8.08
N SER A 175 -13.08 1.92 8.93
CA SER A 175 -14.22 1.13 9.38
C SER A 175 -15.15 0.77 8.21
N GLY A 176 -15.45 1.73 7.35
CA GLY A 176 -16.22 1.50 6.12
C GLY A 176 -15.53 0.49 5.19
N LEU A 177 -14.22 0.61 4.98
CA LEU A 177 -13.44 -0.33 4.18
C LEU A 177 -13.52 -1.75 4.76
N ARG A 178 -13.24 -1.91 6.06
CA ARG A 178 -13.31 -3.22 6.73
C ARG A 178 -14.69 -3.85 6.60
N TYR A 179 -15.75 -3.05 6.69
CA TYR A 179 -17.12 -3.53 6.47
C TYR A 179 -17.35 -3.97 5.02
N ALA A 180 -16.99 -3.14 4.05
CA ALA A 180 -17.14 -3.43 2.64
C ALA A 180 -16.23 -4.57 2.13
N GLN A 181 -15.22 -4.99 2.90
CA GLN A 181 -14.42 -6.17 2.58
C GLN A 181 -15.14 -7.48 2.84
N GLN A 182 -16.16 -7.51 3.70
CA GLN A 182 -16.89 -8.73 3.99
C GLN A 182 -17.80 -9.11 2.82
N PRO A 183 -17.87 -10.39 2.43
CA PRO A 183 -18.88 -10.86 1.48
C PRO A 183 -20.27 -10.61 2.08
N GLY A 184 -21.04 -9.73 1.44
CA GLY A 184 -22.43 -9.46 1.79
C GLY A 184 -23.39 -10.21 0.86
N PRO A 185 -24.69 -10.32 1.22
CA PRO A 185 -25.69 -10.98 0.40
C PRO A 185 -25.97 -10.25 -0.93
N HIS A 186 -25.62 -8.97 -1.05
CA HIS A 186 -25.86 -8.16 -2.24
C HIS A 186 -24.56 -7.54 -2.77
N ALA A 187 -24.05 -8.09 -3.88
CA ALA A 187 -22.85 -7.61 -4.56
C ALA A 187 -22.96 -6.13 -4.97
N ALA A 188 -24.12 -5.70 -5.45
CA ALA A 188 -24.36 -4.30 -5.84
C ALA A 188 -24.26 -3.33 -4.66
N SER A 189 -24.78 -3.70 -3.49
CA SER A 189 -24.68 -2.88 -2.28
C SER A 189 -23.23 -2.71 -1.84
N ARG A 190 -22.45 -3.80 -1.86
CA ARG A 190 -21.02 -3.78 -1.58
C ARG A 190 -20.26 -2.90 -2.57
N GLN A 191 -20.58 -2.99 -3.86
CA GLN A 191 -19.97 -2.18 -4.91
C GLN A 191 -20.23 -0.68 -4.68
N LEU A 192 -21.48 -0.29 -4.40
CA LEU A 192 -21.85 1.09 -4.08
C LEU A 192 -21.14 1.62 -2.82
N MET A 193 -20.98 0.79 -1.80
CA MET A 193 -20.22 1.16 -0.60
C MET A 193 -18.76 1.41 -0.93
N LEU A 194 -18.12 0.49 -1.67
CA LEU A 194 -16.72 0.65 -2.08
C LEU A 194 -16.54 1.91 -2.92
N GLU A 195 -17.41 2.14 -3.90
CA GLU A 195 -17.39 3.36 -4.72
C GLU A 195 -17.52 4.63 -3.87
N GLY A 196 -18.49 4.67 -2.95
CA GLY A 196 -18.67 5.80 -2.03
C GLY A 196 -17.46 6.04 -1.13
N ILE A 197 -16.87 4.99 -0.56
CA ILE A 197 -15.66 5.10 0.28
C ILE A 197 -14.47 5.55 -0.55
N MET A 198 -14.31 5.07 -1.80
CA MET A 198 -13.24 5.52 -2.68
C MET A 198 -13.38 7.02 -2.95
N LEU A 199 -14.57 7.50 -3.33
CA LEU A 199 -14.80 8.92 -3.54
C LEU A 199 -14.47 9.77 -2.30
N GLN A 200 -14.77 9.26 -1.10
CA GLN A 200 -14.41 9.93 0.15
C GLN A 200 -12.89 9.94 0.41
N LEU A 201 -12.18 8.83 0.15
CA LEU A 201 -10.72 8.77 0.25
C LEU A 201 -10.04 9.74 -0.72
N LEU A 202 -10.57 9.85 -1.93
CA LEU A 202 -10.11 10.78 -2.95
C LEU A 202 -10.30 12.23 -2.50
N GLY A 203 -11.51 12.58 -2.04
CA GLY A 203 -11.77 13.91 -1.48
C GLY A 203 -10.86 14.25 -0.29
N TYR A 204 -10.58 13.25 0.56
CA TYR A 204 -9.63 13.42 1.67
C TYR A 204 -8.20 13.67 1.18
N ALA A 205 -7.73 12.90 0.19
CA ALA A 205 -6.42 13.08 -0.41
C ALA A 205 -6.28 14.48 -1.05
N LEU A 206 -7.30 14.98 -1.75
CA LEU A 206 -7.28 16.33 -2.32
C LEU A 206 -7.21 17.43 -1.25
N ASN A 207 -7.95 17.28 -0.14
CA ASN A 207 -7.88 18.23 0.98
C ASN A 207 -6.46 18.32 1.57
N LEU A 208 -5.75 17.20 1.68
CA LEU A 208 -4.35 17.17 2.11
C LEU A 208 -3.39 17.88 1.13
N CYS A 209 -3.82 18.06 -0.13
CA CYS A 209 -3.01 18.63 -1.20
C CYS A 209 -3.27 20.13 -1.40
N GLN A 210 -4.26 20.69 -0.69
CA GLN A 210 -4.45 22.13 -0.70
C GLN A 210 -3.22 22.81 -0.09
N PRO A 211 -2.63 23.81 -0.78
CA PRO A 211 -1.63 24.68 -0.19
C PRO A 211 -2.34 25.60 0.81
N ALA A 212 -2.71 25.06 1.97
CA ALA A 212 -3.27 25.88 3.02
C ALA A 212 -2.17 26.85 3.50
N THR A 213 -2.55 28.10 3.69
CA THR A 213 -1.95 29.12 4.55
C THR A 213 -1.68 28.53 5.93
N GLN A 214 -0.65 27.68 6.04
CA GLN A 214 -0.34 26.92 7.23
C GLN A 214 0.70 27.67 8.05
N LYS A 215 0.22 28.17 9.20
CA LYS A 215 1.01 28.13 10.44
C LYS A 215 1.80 26.82 10.45
N ARG A 216 3.13 26.93 10.52
CA ARG A 216 4.12 25.83 10.61
C ARG A 216 3.59 24.64 11.44
N ALA A 217 2.90 23.71 10.80
CA ALA A 217 2.89 22.32 11.22
C ALA A 217 4.10 21.71 10.53
N LEU A 218 5.11 21.33 11.32
CA LEU A 218 6.31 20.69 10.81
C LEU A 218 5.91 19.46 9.97
N PRO A 219 6.52 19.25 8.79
CA PRO A 219 6.12 18.18 7.89
C PRO A 219 6.33 16.82 8.57
N VAL A 220 5.25 16.02 8.57
CA VAL A 220 5.19 14.65 9.11
C VAL A 220 6.24 13.73 8.47
N THR A 221 6.75 14.07 7.28
CA THR A 221 7.83 13.35 6.59
C THR A 221 9.14 13.36 7.39
N GLY A 222 9.51 14.48 7.99
CA GLY A 222 10.73 14.58 8.81
C GLY A 222 10.61 13.80 10.11
N GLU A 223 9.40 13.71 10.68
CA GLU A 223 9.17 12.92 11.89
C GLU A 223 9.23 11.42 11.61
N TYR A 224 8.65 10.97 10.50
CA TYR A 224 8.68 9.56 10.09
C TYR A 224 10.10 9.11 9.69
N GLN A 225 10.85 9.97 8.98
CA GLN A 225 12.26 9.72 8.66
C GLN A 225 13.13 9.56 9.92
N ARG A 226 12.85 10.34 10.98
CA ARG A 226 13.55 10.21 12.27
C ARG A 226 13.22 8.90 12.97
N LEU A 227 11.97 8.42 12.87
CA LEU A 227 11.59 7.11 13.40
C LEU A 227 12.22 5.96 12.61
N GLU A 228 12.31 6.08 11.29
CA GLU A 228 12.93 5.10 10.41
C GLU A 228 14.45 5.02 10.62
N LEU A 229 15.10 6.15 10.90
CA LEU A 229 16.51 6.18 11.30
C LEU A 229 16.73 5.34 12.57
N ILE A 230 15.82 5.44 13.54
CA ILE A 230 15.87 4.60 14.75
C ILE A 230 15.65 3.13 14.40
N ARG A 231 14.67 2.82 13.56
CA ARG A 231 14.39 1.43 13.15
C ARG A 231 15.63 0.78 12.50
N ARG A 232 16.23 1.44 11.51
CA ARG A 232 17.45 0.97 10.84
C ARG A 232 18.63 0.81 11.79
N LEU A 233 18.78 1.74 12.74
CA LEU A 233 19.83 1.66 13.77
C LEU A 233 19.68 0.39 14.64
N LEU A 234 18.44 0.04 15.02
CA LEU A 234 18.15 -1.14 15.82
C LEU A 234 18.41 -2.44 15.03
N GLU A 235 18.14 -2.44 13.72
CA GLU A 235 18.42 -3.60 12.85
C GLU A 235 19.92 -3.79 12.56
N GLN A 236 20.66 -2.70 12.36
CA GLN A 236 22.09 -2.75 12.07
C GLN A 236 22.91 -3.16 13.31
N THR A 237 22.53 -2.67 14.49
CA THR A 237 23.31 -2.85 15.73
C THR A 237 22.47 -3.32 16.94
N PRO A 238 21.69 -4.41 16.83
CA PRO A 238 20.75 -4.86 17.86
C PRO A 238 21.43 -5.30 19.17
N GLU A 239 22.70 -5.70 19.11
CA GLU A 239 23.47 -6.14 20.27
C GLU A 239 23.89 -4.98 21.18
N LYS A 240 23.86 -3.75 20.67
CA LYS A 240 24.15 -2.56 21.48
C LYS A 240 23.07 -2.38 22.56
N ALA A 241 23.50 -2.01 23.76
CA ALA A 241 22.59 -1.54 24.81
C ALA A 241 22.08 -0.14 24.44
N TYR A 242 20.80 -0.02 24.10
CA TYR A 242 20.15 1.26 23.83
C TYR A 242 19.35 1.74 25.02
N THR A 243 19.38 3.05 25.27
CA THR A 243 18.47 3.71 26.21
C THR A 243 17.44 4.53 25.46
N LEU A 244 16.25 4.70 26.04
CA LEU A 244 15.18 5.48 25.41
C LEU A 244 15.62 6.93 25.16
N ASN A 245 16.38 7.51 26.08
CA ASN A 245 16.92 8.87 25.97
C ASN A 245 17.95 9.01 24.85
N GLU A 246 18.77 7.98 24.61
CA GLU A 246 19.71 7.99 23.48
C GLU A 246 18.98 7.92 22.14
N LEU A 247 18.01 7.01 22.02
CA LEU A 247 17.20 6.88 20.80
C LEU A 247 16.39 8.17 20.54
N ALA A 248 15.82 8.77 21.58
CA ALA A 248 15.06 10.01 21.46
C ALA A 248 15.92 11.18 20.98
N ARG A 249 17.15 11.32 21.51
CA ARG A 249 18.12 12.31 21.05
C ARG A 249 18.50 12.11 19.58
N ARG A 250 18.80 10.88 19.17
CA ARG A 250 19.14 10.56 17.78
C ARG A 250 17.99 10.85 16.81
N ALA A 251 16.76 10.65 17.26
CA ALA A 251 15.55 10.95 16.51
C ALA A 251 15.09 12.40 16.65
N ALA A 252 15.90 13.29 17.26
CA ALA A 252 15.58 14.70 17.49
C ALA A 252 14.18 14.92 18.10
N MET A 253 13.80 14.12 19.10
CA MET A 253 12.51 14.19 19.77
C MET A 253 12.60 13.86 21.27
N SER A 254 11.54 14.15 22.03
CA SER A 254 11.47 13.77 23.44
C SER A 254 11.25 12.25 23.61
N PRO A 255 11.64 11.65 24.75
CA PRO A 255 11.43 10.23 25.03
C PRO A 255 9.95 9.82 24.96
N SER A 256 9.05 10.66 25.45
CA SER A 256 7.60 10.45 25.39
C SER A 256 7.07 10.48 23.95
N SER A 257 7.54 11.44 23.13
CA SER A 257 7.20 11.51 21.70
C SER A 257 7.71 10.29 20.96
N LEU A 258 8.96 9.88 21.17
CA LEU A 258 9.50 8.67 20.54
C LEU A 258 8.64 7.45 20.88
N ARG A 259 8.32 7.24 22.16
CA ARG A 259 7.58 6.05 22.59
C ARG A 259 6.17 5.99 21.99
N CYS A 260 5.46 7.12 21.98
CA CYS A 260 4.13 7.23 21.42
C CYS A 260 4.16 7.07 19.89
N LYS A 261 5.01 7.86 19.22
CA LYS A 261 5.07 7.88 17.76
C LYS A 261 5.66 6.61 17.16
N PHE A 262 6.64 5.99 17.80
CA PHE A 262 7.18 4.70 17.36
C PHE A 262 6.13 3.59 17.45
N ARG A 263 5.35 3.55 18.54
CA ARG A 263 4.24 2.59 18.67
C ARG A 263 3.14 2.85 17.64
N HIS A 264 2.83 4.10 17.38
CA HIS A 264 1.86 4.48 16.35
C HIS A 264 2.33 4.12 14.93
N ALA A 265 3.62 4.25 14.64
CA ALA A 265 4.21 3.98 13.33
C ALA A 265 4.44 2.47 13.07
N TYR A 266 4.83 1.70 14.09
CA TYR A 266 5.29 0.32 13.93
C TYR A 266 4.48 -0.72 14.72
N GLY A 267 3.38 -0.31 15.36
CA GLY A 267 2.46 -1.20 16.09
C GLY A 267 3.01 -1.81 17.39
N CYS A 268 4.29 -1.61 17.69
CA CYS A 268 4.98 -2.17 18.86
C CYS A 268 5.85 -1.11 19.55
N THR A 269 6.31 -1.37 20.78
CA THR A 269 7.26 -0.42 21.40
C THR A 269 8.64 -0.55 20.78
N VAL A 270 9.43 0.52 20.87
CA VAL A 270 10.82 0.55 20.39
C VAL A 270 11.68 -0.57 21.00
N PHE A 271 11.40 -1.00 22.23
CA PHE A 271 12.14 -2.08 22.89
C PHE A 271 11.60 -3.47 22.59
N ASP A 272 10.30 -3.60 22.33
CA ASP A 272 9.73 -4.85 21.81
C ASP A 272 10.31 -5.12 20.41
N TYR A 273 10.36 -4.09 19.56
CA TYR A 273 10.99 -4.17 18.25
C TYR A 273 12.48 -4.59 18.33
N LEU A 274 13.25 -4.00 19.24
CA LEU A 274 14.65 -4.38 19.47
C LEU A 274 14.78 -5.84 19.96
N ARG A 275 13.85 -6.31 20.80
CA ARG A 275 13.82 -7.70 21.26
C ARG A 275 13.61 -8.64 20.08
N ASP A 276 12.69 -8.31 19.18
CA ASP A 276 12.42 -9.11 17.98
C ASP A 276 13.64 -9.15 17.04
N CYS A 277 14.34 -8.02 16.85
CA CYS A 277 15.59 -7.98 16.09
C CYS A 277 16.66 -8.92 16.67
N ARG A 278 16.79 -8.98 18.01
CA ARG A 278 17.76 -9.86 18.68
C ARG A 278 17.38 -11.34 18.52
N LEU A 279 16.11 -11.66 18.65
CA LEU A 279 15.60 -13.03 18.46
C LEU A 279 15.78 -13.50 17.00
N ALA A 280 15.55 -12.62 16.04
CA ALA A 280 15.74 -12.92 14.61
C ALA A 280 17.21 -13.22 14.29
N ARG A 281 18.18 -12.46 14.82
CA ARG A 281 19.62 -12.73 14.63
C ARG A 281 20.08 -13.99 15.35
N ALA A 282 19.57 -14.27 16.54
CA ALA A 282 19.92 -15.49 17.27
C ALA A 282 19.49 -16.78 16.53
N ARG A 283 18.42 -16.72 15.73
CA ARG A 283 17.97 -17.84 14.88
C ARG A 283 18.84 -18.10 13.65
N VAL A 284 19.67 -17.14 13.24
CA VAL A 284 20.56 -17.26 12.06
C VAL A 284 21.95 -17.79 12.44
N VAL A 285 22.26 -17.88 13.74
CA VAL A 285 23.57 -18.32 14.27
C VAL A 285 23.53 -19.78 14.79
N ILE A 286 22.45 -20.52 14.52
CA ILE A 286 22.31 -21.97 14.81
C ILE A 286 22.25 -22.70 13.47
#